data_AF-A0A8B6XP73-F1
#
_entry.id   AF-A0A8B6XP73-F1
#
_cell.length_a   1.000
_cell.length_b   1.000
_cell.length_c   1.000
_cell.angle_alpha   90.00
_cell.angle_beta   90.00
_cell.angle_gamma   90.00
#
_symmetry.space_group_name_H-M   'P 1'
#
loop_
_entity.id
_entity.type
_entity.pdbx_description
1 polymer ?
#
loop_
_entity_poly.entity_id
_entity_poly.type
_entity_poly.pdbx_seq_one_letter_code
_entity_poly.pdbx_strand_id
1 'polypeptide(L)'
;MFNFGMFASNLPLSFNTQYRCYSVAMLSGNERKDVERGAKIILPPSALDILTRLNIVYPMLFKLTNHRLKKYTHCGVLEFVADEGKAYIPHWVCIIYIEI
;
A
#
# COMPACT_ATOMS: atom_id res chain seq x y z
N MET A 1 -39.31 1.95 -25.31
CA MET A 1 -39.32 1.17 -24.05
C MET A 1 -38.30 0.04 -24.18
N PHE A 2 -37.60 -0.29 -23.08
CA PHE A 2 -36.48 -1.26 -22.91
C PHE A 2 -35.12 -0.77 -23.46
N ASN A 3 -34.24 -0.15 -22.65
CA ASN A 3 -33.43 -0.63 -21.52
C ASN A 3 -32.30 -1.60 -21.92
N PHE A 4 -31.08 -1.08 -22.02
CA PHE A 4 -29.86 -1.86 -21.87
C PHE A 4 -28.90 -1.07 -20.98
N GLY A 5 -29.10 -1.23 -19.66
CA GLY A 5 -28.08 -0.92 -18.68
C GLY A 5 -26.85 -1.79 -18.94
N MET A 6 -25.81 -1.21 -19.50
CA MET A 6 -24.50 -1.84 -19.66
C MET A 6 -23.37 -0.81 -19.56
N PHE A 7 -23.45 0.10 -18.61
CA PHE A 7 -22.25 0.73 -18.06
C PHE A 7 -22.43 0.89 -16.56
N ALA A 8 -22.81 -0.20 -15.89
CA ALA A 8 -22.44 -0.37 -14.49
C ALA A 8 -20.91 -0.37 -14.46
N SER A 9 -20.35 0.82 -14.24
CA SER A 9 -19.12 1.02 -13.49
C SER A 9 -18.05 -0.05 -13.72
N ASN A 10 -17.21 0.16 -14.72
CA ASN A 10 -15.78 -0.13 -14.59
C ASN A 10 -15.22 0.73 -13.44
N LEU A 11 -15.69 0.53 -12.21
CA LEU A 11 -14.90 0.93 -11.07
C LEU A 11 -13.72 -0.03 -11.11
N PRO A 12 -12.49 0.46 -11.35
CA PRO A 12 -11.34 -0.40 -11.10
C PRO A 12 -11.50 -0.94 -9.67
N LEU A 13 -11.28 -2.23 -9.48
CA LEU A 13 -11.10 -2.87 -8.17
C LEU A 13 -9.78 -2.35 -7.57
N SER A 14 -9.67 -1.03 -7.45
CA SER A 14 -8.52 -0.32 -6.94
C SER A 14 -8.65 -0.27 -5.43
N PHE A 15 -7.72 -0.92 -4.75
CA PHE A 15 -7.52 -0.74 -3.33
C PHE A 15 -6.98 0.68 -3.08
N ASN A 16 -7.80 1.55 -2.49
CA ASN A 16 -7.43 2.90 -2.08
C ASN A 16 -7.73 3.02 -0.59
N THR A 17 -6.71 3.19 0.24
CA THR A 17 -6.88 3.24 1.70
C THR A 17 -5.74 4.00 2.33
N GLN A 18 -6.05 4.97 3.17
CA GLN A 18 -5.05 5.80 3.83
C GLN A 18 -4.49 5.12 5.08
N TYR A 19 -3.17 4.98 5.16
CA TYR A 19 -2.47 4.57 6.38
C TYR A 19 -1.43 5.61 6.77
N ARG A 20 -1.15 5.66 8.07
CA ARG A 20 -0.04 6.47 8.59
C ARG A 20 1.28 5.77 8.30
N CYS A 21 2.11 6.43 7.51
CA CYS A 21 3.44 5.95 7.20
C CYS A 21 4.40 6.20 8.38
N TYR A 22 5.09 5.15 8.81
CA TYR A 22 6.16 5.20 9.79
C TYR A 22 7.46 4.70 9.17
N SER A 23 8.58 5.25 9.63
CA SER A 23 9.89 4.78 9.19
C SER A 23 10.14 3.38 9.76
N VAL A 24 10.61 2.46 8.91
CA VAL A 24 11.06 1.12 9.34
C VAL A 24 12.19 1.20 10.38
N ALA A 25 12.94 2.31 10.43
CA ALA A 25 13.94 2.56 11.47
C ALA A 25 13.36 2.67 12.90
N MET A 26 12.05 2.95 13.03
CA MET A 26 11.37 3.01 14.32
C MET A 26 10.91 1.62 14.81
N LEU A 27 10.89 0.62 13.92
CA LEU A 27 10.62 -0.77 14.27
C LEU A 27 11.88 -1.34 14.93
N SER A 28 11.79 -1.63 16.22
CA SER A 28 12.86 -2.25 17.01
C SER A 28 12.97 -3.72 16.62
N GLY A 29 13.70 -4.02 15.55
CA GLY A 29 13.88 -5.37 15.05
C GLY A 29 14.93 -5.42 13.96
N ASN A 30 16.08 -5.97 14.33
CA ASN A 30 17.21 -6.39 13.49
C ASN A 30 17.16 -5.87 12.05
N GLU A 31 17.82 -4.73 11.82
CA GLU A 31 18.17 -4.13 10.53
C GLU A 31 17.60 -4.88 9.31
N ARG A 32 16.30 -4.72 9.03
CA ARG A 32 15.68 -5.26 7.82
C ARG A 32 16.16 -4.44 6.62
N LYS A 33 17.47 -4.51 6.33
CA LYS A 33 18.15 -3.84 5.22
C LYS A 33 17.52 -4.21 3.87
N ASP A 34 16.85 -5.37 3.80
CA ASP A 34 16.09 -5.80 2.63
C ASP A 34 14.83 -4.97 2.38
N VAL A 35 14.23 -4.40 3.43
CA VAL A 35 13.14 -3.40 3.31
C VAL A 35 13.72 -2.07 2.87
N GLU A 36 14.92 -1.70 3.33
CA GLU A 36 15.55 -0.46 2.87
C GLU A 36 16.08 -0.55 1.43
N ARG A 37 16.58 -1.71 1.00
CA ARG A 37 17.08 -1.93 -0.36
C ARG A 37 16.01 -2.31 -1.36
N GLY A 38 14.98 -3.04 -0.95
CA GLY A 38 13.83 -3.35 -1.78
C GLY A 38 12.79 -2.25 -1.65
N ALA A 39 12.12 -1.85 -2.73
CA ALA A 39 10.91 -1.03 -2.64
C ALA A 39 9.76 -1.85 -2.04
N LYS A 40 9.92 -2.32 -0.81
CA LYS A 40 9.00 -3.19 -0.10
C LYS A 40 8.48 -2.47 1.14
N ILE A 41 7.20 -2.62 1.42
CA ILE A 41 6.52 -1.99 2.57
C ILE A 41 5.92 -3.06 3.47
N ILE A 42 5.64 -2.71 4.73
CA ILE A 42 4.90 -3.58 5.65
C ILE A 42 3.51 -2.97 5.85
N LEU A 43 2.49 -3.79 5.63
CA LEU A 43 1.09 -3.40 5.73
C LEU A 43 0.39 -4.11 6.89
N PRO A 44 -0.79 -3.64 7.32
CA PRO A 44 -1.57 -4.35 8.32
C PRO A 44 -2.29 -5.56 7.70
N PRO A 45 -2.59 -6.60 8.49
CA PRO A 45 -3.32 -7.77 8.02
C PRO A 45 -4.71 -7.43 7.45
N SER A 46 -5.34 -6.34 7.92
CA SER A 46 -6.60 -5.83 7.39
C SER A 46 -6.52 -5.47 5.90
N ALA A 47 -5.35 -5.00 5.42
CA ALA A 47 -5.14 -4.73 4.01
C ALA A 47 -5.15 -6.04 3.19
N LEU A 48 -4.56 -7.11 3.73
CA LEU A 48 -4.56 -8.43 3.09
C LEU A 48 -5.99 -8.98 2.96
N ASP A 49 -6.83 -8.85 3.98
CA ASP A 49 -8.24 -9.28 3.89
C ASP A 49 -8.95 -8.61 2.71
N ILE A 50 -8.77 -7.30 2.56
CA ILE A 50 -9.37 -6.55 1.44
C ILE A 50 -8.79 -6.99 0.10
N LEU A 51 -7.47 -7.18 0.01
CA LEU A 51 -6.81 -7.66 -1.22
C LEU A 51 -7.29 -9.07 -1.63
N THR A 52 -7.51 -9.96 -0.67
CA THR A 52 -8.05 -11.30 -0.93
C THR A 52 -9.49 -11.25 -1.41
N ARG A 53 -10.34 -10.37 -0.85
CA ARG A 53 -11.71 -10.12 -1.35
C ARG A 53 -11.72 -9.59 -2.77
N LEU A 54 -10.77 -8.71 -3.09
CA LEU A 54 -10.56 -8.16 -4.43
C LEU A 54 -9.96 -9.18 -5.41
N ASN A 55 -9.67 -10.41 -4.98
CA ASN A 55 -9.05 -11.47 -5.80
C ASN A 55 -7.72 -11.04 -6.43
N ILE A 56 -6.94 -10.19 -5.74
CA ILE A 56 -5.63 -9.75 -6.22
C ILE A 56 -4.60 -10.86 -5.94
N VAL A 57 -4.07 -11.45 -7.01
CA VAL A 57 -3.04 -12.50 -6.96
C VAL A 57 -1.64 -11.87 -7.13
N TYR A 58 -0.62 -12.52 -6.58
CA TYR A 58 0.77 -12.09 -6.70
C TYR A 58 1.21 -11.92 -8.18
N PRO A 59 2.05 -10.92 -8.54
CA PRO A 59 2.72 -9.93 -7.68
C PRO A 59 1.83 -8.74 -7.29
N MET A 60 1.71 -8.50 -5.98
CA MET A 60 0.97 -7.36 -5.44
C MET A 60 1.83 -6.10 -5.50
N LEU A 61 1.41 -5.16 -6.35
CA LEU A 61 2.03 -3.85 -6.53
C LEU A 61 1.14 -2.76 -5.94
N PHE A 62 1.71 -1.98 -5.02
CA PHE A 62 1.06 -0.85 -4.40
C PHE A 62 1.61 0.45 -4.98
N LYS A 63 0.70 1.39 -5.22
CA LYS A 63 1.04 2.75 -5.62
C LYS A 63 0.92 3.64 -4.39
N LEU A 64 2.05 4.13 -3.90
CA LEU A 64 2.05 5.17 -2.90
C LEU A 64 2.00 6.53 -3.59
N THR A 65 1.12 7.41 -3.10
CA THR A 65 0.97 8.75 -3.66
C THR A 65 1.26 9.79 -2.59
N ASN A 66 2.21 10.69 -2.87
CA ASN A 66 2.46 11.84 -2.03
C ASN A 66 1.72 13.04 -2.60
N HIS A 67 0.70 13.51 -1.88
CA HIS A 67 -0.08 14.68 -2.27
C HIS A 67 0.72 15.99 -2.23
N ARG A 68 1.64 16.14 -1.28
CA ARG A 68 2.47 17.36 -1.12
C ARG A 68 3.43 17.57 -2.28
N LEU A 69 4.05 16.50 -2.76
CA LEU A 69 5.03 16.55 -3.86
C LEU A 69 4.43 16.17 -5.22
N LYS A 70 3.14 15.77 -5.26
CA LYS A 70 2.45 15.20 -6.43
C LYS A 70 3.25 14.06 -7.10
N LYS A 71 4.05 13.34 -6.31
CA LYS A 71 4.85 12.21 -6.77
C LYS A 71 4.17 10.92 -6.38
N TYR A 72 4.34 9.90 -7.20
CA TYR A 72 3.92 8.55 -6.90
C TYR A 72 5.12 7.61 -7.00
N THR A 73 5.12 6.59 -6.16
CA THR A 73 6.11 5.52 -6.16
C THR A 73 5.40 4.17 -6.17
N HIS A 74 6.00 3.20 -6.84
CA HIS A 74 5.49 1.84 -6.86
C HIS A 74 6.34 1.00 -5.90
N CYS A 75 5.67 0.30 -5.00
CA CYS A 75 6.33 -0.56 -4.01
C CYS A 75 5.57 -1.89 -3.92
N GLY A 76 6.30 -2.97 -3.68
CA GLY A 76 5.71 -4.24 -3.29
C GLY A 76 5.44 -4.28 -1.79
N VAL A 77 4.71 -5.28 -1.33
CA VAL A 77 4.58 -5.61 0.09
C VAL A 77 5.62 -6.66 0.47
N LEU A 78 6.29 -6.50 1.62
CA LEU A 78 7.15 -7.53 2.20
C LEU A 78 6.30 -8.49 3.04
N GLU A 79 5.59 -7.93 4.04
CA GLU A 79 4.86 -8.69 5.05
C GLU A 79 3.65 -7.90 5.54
N PHE A 80 2.67 -8.62 6.06
CA PHE A 80 1.45 -8.07 6.64
C PHE A 80 1.45 -8.19 8.17
N VAL A 81 2.41 -7.53 8.83
CA VAL A 81 2.60 -7.59 10.29
C VAL A 81 2.50 -6.21 10.97
N ALA A 82 2.07 -5.18 10.26
CA ALA A 82 1.92 -3.84 10.85
C ALA A 82 0.67 -3.75 11.74
N ASP A 83 0.70 -2.83 12.71
CA ASP A 83 -0.50 -2.44 13.46
C ASP A 83 -1.57 -1.87 12.51
N GLU A 84 -2.84 -2.06 12.87
CA GLU A 84 -3.97 -1.49 12.13
C GLU A 84 -3.82 0.03 11.96
N GLY A 85 -4.03 0.51 10.74
CA GLY A 85 -3.91 1.93 10.40
C GLY A 85 -2.47 2.45 10.25
N LYS A 86 -1.45 1.60 10.44
CA LYS A 86 -0.03 1.95 10.27
C LYS A 86 0.59 1.18 9.10
N ALA A 87 1.42 1.85 8.33
CA ALA A 87 2.25 1.24 7.29
C ALA A 87 3.71 1.59 7.54
N TYR A 88 4.60 0.60 7.45
CA TYR A 88 6.03 0.86 7.60
C TYR A 88 6.68 0.92 6.23
N ILE A 89 7.37 2.03 5.98
CA ILE A 89 8.01 2.32 4.71
C ILE A 89 9.51 2.57 4.88
N PRO A 90 10.31 2.29 3.85
CA PRO A 90 11.75 2.50 3.89
C PRO A 90 12.09 3.96 4.22
N HIS A 91 13.22 4.20 4.89
CA HIS A 91 13.60 5.57 5.28
C HIS A 91 13.71 6.53 4.09
N TRP A 92 14.23 6.07 2.95
CA TRP A 92 14.32 6.86 1.72
C TRP A 92 12.95 7.26 1.13
N VAL A 93 11.90 6.47 1.37
CA VAL A 93 10.51 6.81 1.02
C VAL A 93 9.85 7.63 2.13
N CYS A 94 10.22 7.43 3.40
CA CYS A 94 9.63 8.14 4.54
C CYS A 94 9.90 9.66 4.52
N ILE A 95 10.96 10.10 3.85
CA ILE A 95 11.23 11.52 3.54
C ILE A 95 10.09 12.14 2.69
N ILE A 96 9.26 11.30 2.07
CA ILE A 96 8.16 11.62 1.17
C ILE A 96 6.85 11.37 1.95
N TYR A 97 6.39 12.35 2.75
CA TYR A 97 5.10 12.29 3.48
C TYR A 97 3.94 11.75 2.62
N ILE A 98 3.35 10.60 2.98
CA ILE A 98 2.25 9.97 2.23
C ILE A 98 1.04 9.77 3.17
N GLU A 99 -0.13 10.24 2.74
CA GLU A 99 -1.43 9.68 3.14
C GLU A 99 -1.85 8.75 2.00
N ILE A 100 -2.05 7.47 2.31
CA ILE A 100 -2.32 6.41 1.31
C ILE A 100 -3.76 6.55 0.76
#